data_AF-A0A7X4F8M1-F1
#
_entry.id   AF-A0A7X4F8M1-F1
#
_cell.length_a   1.000
_cell.length_b   1.000
_cell.length_c   1.000
_cell.angle_alpha   90.00
_cell.angle_beta   90.00
_cell.angle_gamma   90.00
#
_symmetry.space_group_name_H-M   'P 1'
#
loop_
_entity.id
_entity.type
_entity.pdbx_description
1 polymer ?
#
loop_
_entity_poly.entity_id
_entity_poly.type
_entity_poly.pdbx_seq_one_letter_code
_entity_poly.pdbx_strand_id
1 'polypeptide(L)'
;MFRIIVSSTNPGDIVLDPFAGSGTTLVVAAQLNRKSIGIELDAHNVALIQNRLTERRESDNVSRFFKDYACTPNLEAIWAEHKMNEKFGASDAAAE
;
A
#
# COMPACT_ATOMS: atom_id res chain seq x y z
N MET A 1 11.25 0.52 -2.10
CA MET A 1 10.35 0.61 -0.93
C MET A 1 9.90 -0.77 -0.45
N PHE A 2 9.23 -1.59 -1.28
CA PHE A 2 8.79 -2.97 -0.95
C PHE A 2 9.74 -3.75 -0.03
N ARG A 3 10.99 -3.96 -0.48
CA ARG A 3 12.00 -4.73 0.27
C ARG A 3 12.21 -4.23 1.70
N ILE A 4 12.23 -2.92 1.89
CA ILE A 4 12.48 -2.31 3.21
C ILE A 4 11.34 -2.65 4.18
N ILE A 5 10.09 -2.53 3.73
CA ILE A 5 8.91 -2.81 4.56
C ILE A 5 8.86 -4.29 4.94
N VAL A 6 9.02 -5.19 3.98
CA VAL A 6 8.99 -6.64 4.22
C VAL A 6 10.11 -7.11 5.15
N SER A 7 11.31 -6.55 5.03
CA SER A 7 12.44 -6.92 5.88
C SER A 7 12.41 -6.33 7.29
N SER A 8 11.59 -5.30 7.54
CA SER A 8 11.65 -4.52 8.78
C SER A 8 10.33 -4.48 9.56
N THR A 9 9.26 -5.10 9.03
CA THR A 9 7.93 -5.06 9.65
C THR A 9 7.16 -6.35 9.38
N ASN A 10 6.21 -6.66 10.28
CA ASN A 10 5.21 -7.70 10.09
C ASN A 10 3.87 -7.10 9.62
N PRO A 11 2.97 -7.90 9.02
CA PRO A 11 1.62 -7.43 8.74
C PRO A 11 0.94 -6.88 10.01
N GLY A 12 0.21 -5.78 9.87
CA GLY A 12 -0.43 -5.07 10.98
C GLY A 12 0.42 -4.00 11.66
N ASP A 13 1.75 -4.01 11.48
CA ASP A 13 2.64 -2.96 12.00
C ASP A 13 2.36 -1.60 11.35
N ILE A 14 2.84 -0.53 11.99
CA ILE A 14 2.72 0.85 11.52
C ILE A 14 4.05 1.32 10.92
N VAL A 15 4.01 1.84 9.70
CA VAL A 15 5.15 2.49 9.04
C VAL A 15 4.98 4.01 9.08
N LEU A 16 5.96 4.73 9.61
CA LEU A 16 6.00 6.20 9.59
C LEU A 16 6.90 6.69 8.44
N ASP A 17 6.38 7.60 7.63
CA ASP A 17 7.15 8.34 6.63
C ASP A 17 6.97 9.85 6.83
N PRO A 18 7.95 10.56 7.42
CA PRO A 18 7.84 11.99 7.68
C PRO A 18 8.00 12.87 6.43
N PHE A 19 8.36 12.29 5.28
CA PHE A 19 8.53 13.00 4.00
C PHE A 19 7.88 12.18 2.89
N ALA A 20 6.56 12.04 2.96
CA ALA A 20 5.83 11.06 2.16
C ALA A 20 5.96 11.32 0.63
N GLY A 21 6.19 12.55 0.21
CA GLY A 21 6.38 12.91 -1.20
C GLY A 21 5.18 12.47 -2.02
N SER A 22 5.39 11.60 -3.00
CA SER A 22 4.28 11.05 -3.80
C SER A 22 3.47 9.94 -3.12
N GLY A 23 3.90 9.43 -1.95
CA GLY A 23 3.18 8.41 -1.17
C GLY A 23 3.65 6.96 -1.34
N THR A 24 4.80 6.72 -1.97
CA THR A 24 5.24 5.35 -2.31
C THR A 24 5.34 4.44 -1.08
N THR A 25 5.79 4.96 0.07
CA THR A 25 5.83 4.19 1.33
C THR A 25 4.45 3.76 1.79
N LEU A 26 3.48 4.67 1.79
CA LEU A 26 2.12 4.45 2.27
C LEU A 26 1.39 3.44 1.36
N VAL A 27 1.49 3.64 0.05
CA VAL A 27 0.86 2.78 -0.96
C VAL A 27 1.41 1.35 -0.89
N VAL A 28 2.73 1.20 -0.74
CA VAL A 28 3.36 -0.12 -0.60
C VAL A 28 3.00 -0.75 0.75
N ALA A 29 3.00 0.01 1.85
CA ALA A 29 2.61 -0.48 3.16
C ALA A 29 1.16 -1.01 3.15
N ALA A 30 0.23 -0.28 2.55
CA ALA A 30 -1.17 -0.68 2.43
C ALA A 30 -1.34 -1.99 1.66
N GLN A 31 -0.63 -2.17 0.52
CA GLN A 31 -0.67 -3.41 -0.26
C GLN A 31 -0.11 -4.62 0.50
N LEU A 32 0.83 -4.38 1.41
CA LEU A 32 1.41 -5.40 2.28
C LEU A 32 0.65 -5.56 3.60
N ASN A 33 -0.57 -5.03 3.73
CA ASN A 33 -1.35 -5.14 4.96
C ASN A 33 -0.62 -4.55 6.20
N ARG A 34 0.12 -3.45 6.01
CA ARG A 34 0.66 -2.61 7.09
C ARG A 34 -0.16 -1.33 7.16
N LYS A 35 -0.29 -0.78 8.37
CA LYS A 35 -0.78 0.57 8.57
C LYS A 35 0.34 1.56 8.26
N SER A 36 0.00 2.80 7.92
CA SER A 36 1.02 3.83 7.72
C SER A 36 0.55 5.21 8.16
N ILE A 37 1.51 6.05 8.52
CA ILE A 37 1.34 7.46 8.81
C ILE A 37 2.33 8.21 7.90
N GLY A 38 1.82 9.08 7.03
CA GLY A 38 2.64 9.93 6.18
C GLY A 38 2.46 11.39 6.53
N ILE A 39 3.57 12.15 6.52
CA ILE A 39 3.56 13.60 6.65
C ILE A 39 4.05 14.18 5.32
N GLU A 40 3.29 15.12 4.76
CA GLU A 40 3.62 15.81 3.52
C GLU A 40 3.12 17.25 3.62
N LEU A 41 3.95 18.19 3.16
CA LEU A 41 3.67 19.62 3.26
C LEU A 41 2.90 20.13 2.04
N ASP A 42 3.21 19.59 0.85
CA ASP A 42 2.60 20.02 -0.40
C ASP A 42 1.19 19.42 -0.55
N ALA A 43 0.17 20.29 -0.57
CA ALA A 43 -1.22 19.88 -0.71
C ALA A 43 -1.52 19.12 -2.01
N HIS A 44 -0.79 19.40 -3.10
CA HIS A 44 -0.90 18.65 -4.34
C HIS A 44 -0.44 17.20 -4.15
N ASN A 45 0.67 17.01 -3.46
CA ASN A 45 1.16 15.66 -3.13
C ASN A 45 0.21 14.95 -2.17
N VAL A 46 -0.36 15.64 -1.18
CA VAL A 46 -1.39 15.05 -0.30
C VAL A 46 -2.58 14.51 -1.10
N ALA A 47 -3.11 15.30 -2.04
CA ALA A 47 -4.20 14.86 -2.91
C ALA A 47 -3.79 13.68 -3.81
N LEU A 48 -2.56 13.70 -4.35
CA LEU A 48 -2.00 12.59 -5.12
C LEU A 48 -1.90 11.30 -4.29
N ILE A 49 -1.43 11.39 -3.05
CA ILE A 49 -1.32 10.26 -2.12
C ILE A 49 -2.71 9.66 -1.88
N GLN A 50 -3.70 10.48 -1.56
CA GLN A 50 -5.08 10.04 -1.32
C GLN A 50 -5.62 9.29 -2.54
N ASN A 51 -5.45 9.85 -3.75
CA ASN A 51 -5.87 9.20 -4.99
C ASN A 51 -5.15 7.85 -5.23
N ARG A 52 -3.84 7.76 -4.94
CA ARG A 52 -3.09 6.50 -5.10
C ARG A 52 -3.47 5.44 -4.07
N LEU A 53 -3.96 5.84 -2.90
CA LEU A 53 -4.44 4.91 -1.86
C LEU A 53 -5.83 4.36 -2.19
N THR A 54 -6.67 5.12 -2.92
CA THR A 54 -7.99 4.67 -3.36
C THR A 54 -7.94 3.94 -4.70
N GLU A 55 -7.13 4.43 -5.65
CA GLU A 55 -7.00 3.89 -7.00
C GLU A 55 -5.59 3.35 -7.25
N ARG A 56 -5.47 2.03 -7.34
CA ARG A 56 -4.18 1.37 -7.59
C ARG A 56 -3.74 1.63 -9.02
N ARG A 57 -2.54 2.20 -9.18
CA ARG A 57 -1.82 2.25 -10.47
C ARG A 57 -1.09 0.94 -10.72
N GLU A 58 -1.00 0.52 -11.97
CA GLU A 58 -0.26 -0.71 -12.32
C GLU A 58 1.22 -0.62 -11.91
N SER A 59 1.83 0.55 -11.99
CA SER A 59 3.22 0.77 -11.55
C SER A 59 3.45 0.55 -10.06
N ASP A 60 2.38 0.64 -9.25
CA ASP A 60 2.44 0.48 -7.80
C ASP A 60 2.28 -0.99 -7.37
N ASN A 61 1.89 -1.88 -8.28
CA ASN A 61 1.63 -3.29 -7.98
C ASN A 61 2.89 -3.99 -7.42
N VAL A 62 2.83 -4.40 -6.15
CA VAL A 62 3.95 -5.08 -5.47
C VAL A 62 4.00 -6.58 -5.75
N SER A 63 2.92 -7.20 -6.21
CA SER A 63 2.81 -8.65 -6.44
C SER A 63 3.76 -9.12 -7.54
N ARG A 64 4.22 -8.19 -8.41
CA ARG A 64 5.29 -8.45 -9.39
C ARG A 64 6.58 -8.96 -8.75
N PHE A 65 6.85 -8.59 -7.50
CA PHE A 65 8.06 -9.01 -6.79
C PHE A 65 7.92 -10.40 -6.16
N PHE A 66 6.73 -11.02 -6.14
CA PHE A 66 6.49 -12.27 -5.38
C PHE A 66 7.45 -13.39 -5.76
N LYS A 67 7.67 -13.57 -7.06
CA LYS A 67 8.55 -14.60 -7.60
C LYS A 67 10.02 -14.38 -7.19
N ASP A 68 10.44 -13.13 -7.05
CA ASP A 68 11.83 -12.78 -6.71
C ASP A 68 12.19 -13.19 -5.27
N TYR A 69 11.19 -13.41 -4.41
CA TYR A 69 11.37 -13.76 -3.00
C TYR A 69 10.88 -15.18 -2.67
N ALA A 70 10.59 -16.02 -3.68
CA ALA A 70 10.01 -17.36 -3.50
C ALA A 70 10.79 -18.28 -2.53
N CYS A 71 12.09 -18.05 -2.36
CA CYS A 71 12.94 -18.79 -1.42
C CYS A 71 12.90 -18.26 0.02
N THR A 72 12.10 -17.23 0.31
CA THR A 72 11.98 -16.66 1.65
C THR A 72 11.10 -17.56 2.52
N PRO A 73 11.59 -18.05 3.67
CA PRO A 73 10.76 -18.82 4.58
C PRO A 73 9.54 -18.01 5.04
N ASN A 74 8.37 -18.66 5.10
CA ASN A 74 7.12 -18.06 5.55
C ASN A 74 6.67 -16.82 4.76
N LEU A 75 7.04 -16.75 3.47
CA LEU A 75 6.78 -15.60 2.60
C LEU A 75 5.31 -15.18 2.61
N GLU A 76 4.37 -16.12 2.51
CA GLU A 76 2.93 -15.83 2.49
C GLU A 76 2.46 -15.09 3.74
N ALA A 77 2.97 -15.48 4.93
CA ALA A 77 2.63 -14.80 6.16
C ALA A 77 3.28 -13.41 6.26
N ILE A 78 4.50 -13.22 5.73
CA ILE A 78 5.15 -11.91 5.73
C ILE A 78 4.48 -10.99 4.71
N TRP A 79 4.02 -11.51 3.57
CA TRP A 79 3.42 -10.72 2.50
C TRP A 79 1.95 -10.39 2.78
N ALA A 80 1.21 -11.33 3.38
CA ALA A 80 -0.20 -11.23 3.78
C ALA A 80 -1.00 -10.30 2.86
N GLU A 81 -1.02 -10.61 1.55
CA GLU A 81 -1.72 -9.78 0.57
C GLU A 81 -3.21 -9.73 0.93
N HIS A 82 -3.77 -8.53 0.96
CA HIS A 82 -5.21 -8.38 1.12
C HIS A 82 -5.86 -8.99 -0.13
N LYS A 83 -6.58 -10.11 0.01
CA LYS A 83 -7.71 -10.40 -0.89
C LYS A 83 -8.77 -9.33 -0.59
N MET A 84 -8.56 -8.10 -1.07
CA MET A 84 -9.67 -7.16 -1.22
C MET A 84 -10.56 -7.76 -2.31
N ASN A 85 -11.60 -8.48 -1.88
CA ASN A 85 -12.68 -8.90 -2.74
C ASN A 85 -13.13 -7.70 -3.58
N GLU A 86 -13.39 -7.98 -4.86
CA GLU A 86 -14.19 -7.18 -5.79
C GLU A 86 -15.32 -6.42 -5.07
N LYS A 87 -15.13 -5.11 -4.81
CA LYS A 87 -16.18 -4.11 -4.59
C LYS A 87 -15.59 -2.71 -4.44
N PHE A 88 -15.23 -2.12 -5.57
CA PHE A 88 -15.32 -0.66 -5.77
C PHE A 88 -15.92 -0.39 -7.16
N GLY A 89 -17.01 -1.10 -7.44
CA GLY A 89 -17.90 -0.85 -8.56
C GLY A 89 -19.34 -0.81 -8.04
N ALA A 90 -19.97 0.36 -8.18
CA ALA A 90 -21.39 0.67 -8.00
C ALA A 90 -22.00 0.62 -6.57
N SER A 91 -22.08 1.79 -5.93
CA SER A 91 -23.20 2.37 -5.14
C SER A 91 -22.59 3.58 -4.38
N ASP A 92 -22.88 4.85 -4.64
CA ASP A 92 -24.21 5.46 -4.78
C ASP A 92 -24.17 6.65 -5.76
N ALA A 93 -24.83 6.46 -6.90
CA ALA A 93 -25.59 7.53 -7.51
C ALA A 93 -27.03 7.42 -6.98
N ALA A 94 -27.59 8.54 -6.54
CA ALA A 94 -28.99 8.76 -6.12
C ALA A 94 -29.41 8.35 -4.69
N ALA A 95 -29.35 9.33 -3.78
CA ALA A 95 -30.31 9.67 -2.71
C ALA A 95 -29.65 10.82 -1.90
N GLU A 96 -30.17 12.03 -1.74
CA GLU A 96 -31.47 12.68 -1.92
C GLU A 96 -31.20 14.18 -2.18
#